data_AF-A0A3N4AV88-F1
#
_entry.id   AF-A0A3N4AV88-F1
#
_cell.length_a   1.000
_cell.length_b   1.000
_cell.length_c   1.000
_cell.angle_alpha   90.00
_cell.angle_beta   90.00
_cell.angle_gamma   90.00
#
_symmetry.space_group_name_H-M   'P 1'
#
loop_
_entity.id
_entity.type
_entity.pdbx_description
1 polymer ?
#
loop_
_entity_poly.entity_id
_entity_poly.type
_entity_poly.pdbx_seq_one_letter_code
_entity_poly.pdbx_strand_id
1 'polypeptide(L)'
;MADIGKTVVKKIGEREVICRELTVGQVRALIAKDCKQDLANVGLMGDMMLEDVEVFTNLSPEEVDAMHPSVLADVVAGCKEANPHFFAMLDRLNTPRKTA
;
A
#
# COMPACT_ATOMS: atom_id res chain seq x y z
N MET A 1 -12.85 -4.41 -18.41
CA MET A 1 -11.70 -3.79 -19.09
C MET A 1 -10.46 -4.55 -18.62
N ALA A 2 -9.54 -4.91 -19.52
CA ALA A 2 -8.31 -5.56 -19.12
C ALA A 2 -7.47 -4.55 -18.34
N ASP A 3 -7.13 -4.90 -17.11
CA ASP A 3 -6.28 -4.08 -16.24
C ASP A 3 -4.85 -4.19 -16.76
N ILE A 4 -4.35 -3.12 -17.37
CA ILE A 4 -2.99 -3.06 -17.94
C ILE A 4 -2.09 -2.46 -16.84
N GLY A 5 -1.68 -3.29 -15.89
CA GLY A 5 -0.87 -2.88 -14.75
C GLY A 5 0.05 -4.00 -14.26
N LYS A 6 1.12 -3.62 -13.56
CA LYS A 6 2.02 -4.59 -12.93
C LYS A 6 1.30 -5.34 -11.81
N THR A 7 1.53 -6.64 -11.72
CA THR A 7 1.07 -7.48 -10.60
C THR A 7 2.27 -8.19 -10.00
N VAL A 8 2.35 -8.20 -8.66
CA VAL A 8 3.37 -8.90 -7.88
C VAL A 8 2.68 -9.86 -6.94
N VAL A 9 2.99 -11.15 -7.03
CA VAL A 9 2.45 -12.16 -6.12
C VAL A 9 3.48 -12.43 -5.02
N LYS A 10 3.07 -12.25 -3.75
CA LYS A 10 3.85 -12.61 -2.58
C LYS A 10 3.25 -13.85 -1.93
N LYS A 11 4.06 -14.87 -1.72
CA LYS A 11 3.66 -16.07 -0.99
C LYS A 11 3.96 -15.88 0.49
N ILE A 12 2.92 -15.89 1.32
CA ILE A 12 2.99 -15.68 2.76
C ILE A 12 2.43 -16.93 3.43
N GLY A 13 3.33 -17.77 3.96
CA GLY A 13 2.97 -19.11 4.42
C GLY A 13 2.35 -19.92 3.29
N GLU A 14 1.08 -20.30 3.47
CA GLU A 14 0.29 -21.06 2.49
C GLU A 14 -0.61 -20.18 1.61
N ARG A 15 -0.61 -18.85 1.82
CA ARG A 15 -1.47 -17.90 1.11
C ARG A 15 -0.69 -17.15 0.03
N GLU A 16 -1.37 -16.86 -1.07
CA GLU A 16 -0.87 -15.96 -2.11
C GLU A 16 -1.56 -14.59 -1.98
N VAL A 17 -0.74 -13.57 -1.77
CA VAL A 17 -1.16 -12.16 -1.74
C VAL A 17 -0.81 -11.53 -3.08
N ILE A 18 -1.81 -11.01 -3.77
CA ILE A 18 -1.68 -10.42 -5.09
C ILE A 18 -1.64 -8.90 -4.92
N CYS A 19 -0.44 -8.32 -5.03
CA CYS A 19 -0.24 -6.87 -5.02
C CYS A 19 -0.39 -6.32 -6.45
N ARG A 20 -1.28 -5.36 -6.65
CA ARG A 20 -1.61 -4.78 -7.95
C ARG A 20 -1.13 -3.35 -8.04
N GLU A 21 -0.73 -2.96 -9.25
CA GLU A 21 -0.49 -1.57 -9.58
C GLU A 21 -1.83 -0.81 -9.61
N LEU A 22 -1.85 0.37 -9.00
CA LEU A 22 -3.01 1.24 -9.02
C LEU A 22 -3.03 2.05 -10.30
N THR A 23 -4.21 2.11 -10.91
CA THR A 23 -4.48 3.11 -11.94
C THR A 23 -4.37 4.52 -11.37
N VAL A 24 -4.11 5.51 -12.22
CA VAL A 24 -4.11 6.92 -11.83
C VAL A 24 -5.45 7.34 -11.17
N GLY A 25 -6.56 6.75 -11.60
CA GLY A 25 -7.87 6.98 -10.97
C GLY A 25 -7.95 6.50 -9.53
N GLN A 26 -7.45 5.28 -9.27
CA GLN A 26 -7.36 4.73 -7.92
C GLN A 26 -6.39 5.53 -7.03
N VAL A 27 -5.25 5.96 -7.57
CA VAL A 27 -4.31 6.83 -6.83
C VAL A 27 -4.99 8.14 -6.41
N ARG A 28 -5.73 8.80 -7.31
CA ARG A 28 -6.48 10.02 -6.97
C ARG A 28 -7.53 9.77 -5.89
N ALA A 29 -8.27 8.67 -6.01
CA ALA A 29 -9.27 8.30 -5.02
C ALA A 29 -8.64 8.03 -3.64
N LEU A 30 -7.47 7.36 -3.62
CA LEU A 30 -6.71 7.08 -2.40
C LEU A 30 -6.25 8.37 -1.71
N ILE A 31 -5.68 9.31 -2.47
CA ILE A 31 -5.21 10.61 -1.93
C ILE A 31 -6.37 11.47 -1.41
N ALA A 32 -7.56 11.35 -2.01
CA ALA A 32 -8.74 12.11 -1.62
C ALA A 32 -9.55 11.44 -0.49
N LYS A 33 -9.19 10.22 -0.07
CA LYS A 33 -9.90 9.45 0.95
C LYS A 33 -9.65 10.06 2.32
N ASP A 34 -10.70 10.19 3.13
CA ASP A 34 -10.55 10.46 4.56
C ASP A 34 -10.07 9.18 5.26
N CYS A 35 -8.91 9.27 5.91
CA CYS A 35 -8.24 8.14 6.53
C CYS A 35 -8.54 8.05 8.04
N LYS A 36 -8.52 6.83 8.58
CA LYS A 36 -8.58 6.63 10.04
C LYS A 36 -7.29 7.17 10.67
N GLN A 37 -7.46 8.09 11.62
CA GLN A 37 -6.33 8.72 12.31
C GLN A 37 -5.86 7.93 13.54
N ASP A 38 -6.02 6.60 13.54
CA ASP A 38 -5.49 5.78 14.64
C ASP A 38 -3.98 5.54 14.50
N LEU A 39 -3.33 5.33 15.63
CA LEU A 39 -1.87 5.23 15.70
C LEU A 39 -1.31 4.02 14.96
N ALA A 40 -2.07 2.91 14.88
CA ALA A 40 -1.61 1.72 14.17
C ALA A 40 -1.68 1.95 12.66
N ASN A 41 -2.79 2.51 12.18
CA ASN A 41 -2.97 2.83 10.76
C ASN A 41 -1.88 3.77 10.24
N VAL A 42 -1.53 4.81 10.99
CA VAL A 42 -0.53 5.81 10.55
C VAL A 42 0.92 5.35 10.80
N GLY A 43 1.17 4.64 11.90
CA GLY A 43 2.53 4.46 12.42
C GLY A 43 3.17 3.11 12.17
N LEU A 44 2.39 2.05 11.88
CA LEU A 44 2.92 0.68 11.95
C LEU A 44 3.84 0.34 10.77
N MET A 45 3.47 0.73 9.55
CA MET A 45 4.21 0.39 8.32
C MET A 45 5.08 1.54 7.78
N GLY A 46 4.88 2.77 8.27
CA GLY A 46 5.66 3.98 7.91
C GLY A 46 5.44 4.52 6.49
N ASP A 47 5.42 3.64 5.49
CA ASP A 47 5.37 3.99 4.07
C ASP A 47 3.95 3.92 3.46
N MET A 48 3.00 3.29 4.16
CA MET A 48 1.60 3.25 3.79
C MET A 48 0.71 3.07 5.02
N MET A 49 -0.55 3.48 4.91
CA MET A 49 -1.53 3.22 5.94
C MET A 49 -2.03 1.78 5.86
N LEU A 50 -2.42 1.19 6.99
CA LEU A 50 -2.93 -0.19 7.05
C LEU A 50 -4.22 -0.35 6.23
N GLU A 51 -5.12 0.62 6.32
CA GLU A 51 -6.38 0.63 5.57
C GLU A 51 -6.20 0.81 4.06
N ASP A 52 -5.00 1.19 3.61
CA ASP A 52 -4.70 1.30 2.19
C ASP A 52 -4.28 -0.05 1.61
N VAL A 53 -3.82 -1.01 2.43
CA VAL A 53 -3.32 -2.33 1.98
C VAL A 53 -4.36 -3.06 1.14
N GLU A 54 -5.64 -2.97 1.50
CA GLU A 54 -6.76 -3.58 0.75
C GLU A 54 -6.89 -3.02 -0.68
N VAL A 55 -6.49 -1.76 -0.91
CA VAL A 55 -6.59 -1.11 -2.22
C VAL A 55 -5.55 -1.67 -3.18
N PHE A 56 -4.38 -2.05 -2.64
CA PHE A 56 -3.29 -2.63 -3.40
C PHE A 56 -3.36 -4.14 -3.53
N THR A 57 -4.20 -4.83 -2.75
CA THR A 57 -4.12 -6.28 -2.61
C THR A 57 -5.46 -6.99 -2.76
N ASN A 58 -5.44 -8.32 -2.71
CA ASN A 58 -6.64 -9.16 -2.60
C ASN A 58 -7.02 -9.47 -1.15
N LEU A 59 -6.43 -8.78 -0.16
CA LEU A 59 -6.71 -8.99 1.26
C LEU A 59 -7.94 -8.20 1.69
N SER A 60 -8.74 -8.79 2.57
CA SER A 60 -9.82 -8.09 3.26
C SER A 60 -9.29 -7.27 4.46
N PRO A 61 -10.02 -6.25 4.93
CA PRO A 61 -9.64 -5.51 6.13
C PRO A 61 -9.43 -6.42 7.35
N GLU A 62 -10.27 -7.44 7.51
CA GLU A 62 -10.17 -8.41 8.61
C GLU A 62 -8.91 -9.29 8.48
N GLU A 63 -8.51 -9.65 7.26
CA GLU A 63 -7.25 -10.35 7.02
C GLU A 63 -6.05 -9.47 7.38
N VAL A 64 -6.09 -8.16 7.04
CA VAL A 64 -5.03 -7.21 7.39
C VAL A 64 -4.90 -7.04 8.91
N ASP A 65 -6.02 -6.87 9.61
CA ASP A 65 -6.04 -6.71 11.08
C ASP A 65 -5.55 -7.96 11.82
N ALA A 66 -5.72 -9.15 11.23
CA ALA A 66 -5.27 -10.41 11.80
C ALA A 66 -3.79 -10.73 11.53
N MET A 67 -3.12 -9.97 10.64
CA MET A 67 -1.72 -10.22 10.28
C MET A 67 -0.73 -9.65 11.29
N HIS A 68 0.36 -10.38 11.50
CA HIS A 68 1.50 -9.85 12.25
C HIS A 68 2.21 -8.74 11.46
N PRO A 69 2.81 -7.74 12.13
CA PRO A 69 3.53 -6.66 11.46
C PRO A 69 4.65 -7.13 10.53
N SER A 70 5.34 -8.23 10.87
CA SER A 70 6.37 -8.82 10.01
C SER A 70 5.82 -9.34 8.69
N VAL A 71 4.61 -9.91 8.72
CA VAL A 71 3.91 -10.39 7.53
C VAL A 71 3.42 -9.21 6.69
N LEU A 72 2.86 -8.18 7.34
CA LEU A 72 2.44 -6.96 6.65
C LEU A 72 3.61 -6.28 5.95
N ALA A 73 4.82 -6.29 6.53
CA ALA A 73 6.01 -5.75 5.89
C ALA A 73 6.31 -6.43 4.54
N ASP A 74 6.13 -7.75 4.43
CA ASP A 74 6.30 -8.49 3.17
C ASP A 74 5.24 -8.11 2.13
N VAL A 75 3.99 -7.89 2.58
CA VAL A 75 2.90 -7.39 1.73
C VAL A 75 3.24 -5.99 1.20
N VAL A 76 3.63 -5.06 2.10
CA VAL A 76 4.03 -3.69 1.76
C VAL A 76 5.16 -3.69 0.75
N ALA A 77 6.15 -4.57 0.90
CA ALA A 77 7.23 -4.72 -0.08
C ALA A 77 6.70 -5.13 -1.47
N GLY A 78 5.70 -6.01 -1.52
CA GLY A 78 4.99 -6.36 -2.76
C GLY A 78 4.23 -5.18 -3.37
N CYS A 79 3.52 -4.41 -2.54
CA CYS A 79 2.82 -3.19 -2.96
C CYS A 79 3.81 -2.17 -3.57
N LYS A 80 4.97 -1.96 -2.94
CA LYS A 80 6.05 -1.08 -3.43
C LYS A 80 6.62 -1.55 -4.76
N GLU A 81 6.83 -2.85 -4.89
CA GLU A 81 7.34 -3.45 -6.12
C GLU A 81 6.34 -3.27 -7.29
N ALA A 82 5.04 -3.37 -7.01
CA ALA A 82 3.99 -3.14 -7.99
C ALA A 82 3.78 -1.64 -8.30
N ASN A 83 4.02 -0.74 -7.35
CA ASN A 83 3.67 0.68 -7.43
C ASN A 83 4.87 1.65 -7.20
N PRO A 84 6.03 1.47 -7.86
CA PRO A 84 7.23 2.24 -7.53
C PRO A 84 7.03 3.75 -7.67
N HIS A 85 6.22 4.20 -8.63
CA HIS A 85 5.95 5.62 -8.84
C HIS A 85 5.07 6.25 -7.76
N PHE A 86 4.14 5.49 -7.17
CA PHE A 86 3.30 5.97 -6.08
C PHE A 86 4.13 6.22 -4.82
N PHE A 87 4.95 5.26 -4.42
CA PHE A 87 5.81 5.41 -3.23
C PHE A 87 6.90 6.48 -3.45
N ALA A 88 7.49 6.55 -4.65
CA ALA A 88 8.41 7.64 -4.97
C ALA A 88 7.74 9.03 -4.96
N MET A 89 6.43 9.11 -5.25
CA MET A 89 5.67 10.35 -5.09
C MET A 89 5.48 10.68 -3.61
N LEU A 90 5.11 9.71 -2.75
CA LEU A 90 5.01 9.93 -1.30
C LEU A 90 6.34 10.40 -0.70
N ASP A 91 7.47 9.81 -1.09
CA ASP A 91 8.80 10.22 -0.63
C ASP A 91 9.12 11.69 -1.00
N ARG A 92 8.73 12.12 -2.21
CA ARG A 92 8.91 13.52 -2.66
C ARG A 92 8.05 14.51 -1.88
N LEU A 93 6.87 14.09 -1.44
CA LEU A 93 5.95 14.92 -0.65
C LEU A 93 6.35 14.98 0.83
N ASN A 94 6.91 13.89 1.36
CA ASN A 94 7.40 13.81 2.75
C ASN A 94 8.78 14.45 2.94
N THR A 95 9.54 14.66 1.87
CA THR A 95 10.82 15.38 1.95
C THR A 95 10.54 16.88 2.13
N PRO A 96 11.00 17.52 3.23
CA PRO A 96 10.87 18.95 3.39
C PRO A 96 11.57 19.66 2.23
N ARG A 97 10.82 20.49 1.50
CA ARG A 97 11.35 21.29 0.40
C ARG A 97 12.48 22.15 0.97
N LYS A 98 13.73 21.93 0.57
CA LYS A 98 14.81 22.87 0.87
C LYS A 98 14.47 24.17 0.16
N THR A 99 13.95 25.14 0.91
CA THR A 99 13.89 26.53 0.48
C THR A 99 15.33 26.99 0.32
N ALA A 100 15.78 27.14 -0.93
CA ALA A 100 17.01 27.84 -1.26
C ALA A 100 16.73 29.34 -1.29
#